data_AF-A0A662Y5P1-F1
#
_entry.id   AF-A0A662Y5P1-F1
#
_cell.length_a   1.000
_cell.length_b   1.000
_cell.length_c   1.000
_cell.angle_alpha   90.00
_cell.angle_beta   90.00
_cell.angle_gamma   90.00
#
_symmetry.space_group_name_H-M   'P 1'
#
loop_
_entity.id
_entity.type
_entity.pdbx_description
1 polymer ?
#
loop_
_entity_poly.entity_id
_entity_poly.type
_entity_poly.pdbx_seq_one_letter_code
_entity_poly.pdbx_strand_id
1 'polypeptide(L)'
;MQNVECSDKEVLRDGEVKTVPIAVRIQGRDAKMIKYKELRVICSRLGVVGYKNKAKEKLLELIAQKKINDATFDAIFRDKKAGRHEPTRKQVQCPFRFVSVEDAFWKDVHAAFVDDTIEEFVQLIDHHPALDPTAIDLS
;
A
#
# COMPACT_ATOMS: atom_id res chain seq x y z
N MET A 1 11.64 -33.17 -4.82
CA MET A 1 11.24 -32.18 -3.79
C MET A 1 12.06 -32.42 -2.53
N GLN A 2 12.54 -31.37 -1.86
CA GLN A 2 13.32 -31.52 -0.62
C GLN A 2 12.52 -32.30 0.45
N ASN A 3 13.22 -32.98 1.36
CA ASN A 3 12.62 -33.75 2.47
C ASN A 3 11.87 -32.82 3.43
N VAL A 4 10.58 -32.58 3.18
CA VAL A 4 9.69 -31.82 4.05
C VAL A 4 8.65 -32.78 4.60
N GLU A 5 8.45 -32.85 5.89
CA GLU A 5 7.41 -33.66 6.53
C GLU A 5 6.29 -32.74 7.03
N CYS A 6 5.04 -33.14 6.78
CA CYS A 6 3.85 -32.34 7.06
C CYS A 6 2.98 -33.04 8.10
N SER A 7 2.32 -32.25 8.93
CA SER A 7 1.25 -32.68 9.84
C SER A 7 0.08 -31.73 9.68
N ASP A 8 -1.10 -32.15 10.11
CA ASP A 8 -2.24 -31.27 10.22
C ASP A 8 -2.21 -30.52 11.55
N LYS A 9 -2.68 -29.28 11.52
CA LYS A 9 -2.84 -28.41 12.70
C LYS A 9 -4.19 -27.70 12.59
N GLU A 10 -4.95 -27.74 13.66
CA GLU A 10 -6.17 -26.96 13.79
C GLU A 10 -5.83 -25.49 14.08
N VAL A 11 -6.43 -24.58 13.32
CA VAL A 11 -6.22 -23.15 13.48
C VAL A 11 -7.56 -22.45 13.43
N LEU A 12 -7.81 -21.58 14.41
CA LEU A 12 -8.98 -20.71 14.40
C LEU A 12 -8.80 -19.63 13.32
N ARG A 13 -9.68 -19.57 12.34
CA ARG A 13 -9.75 -18.51 11.32
C ARG A 13 -11.18 -18.10 11.09
N ASP A 14 -11.43 -16.79 11.22
CA ASP A 14 -12.74 -16.20 10.98
C ASP A 14 -13.84 -16.81 11.87
N GLY A 15 -13.48 -17.19 13.10
CA GLY A 15 -14.39 -17.83 14.07
C GLY A 15 -14.55 -19.34 13.92
N GLU A 16 -14.00 -19.94 12.87
CA GLU A 16 -14.09 -21.38 12.59
C GLU A 16 -12.75 -22.09 12.83
N VAL A 17 -12.82 -23.33 13.33
CA VAL A 17 -11.66 -24.22 13.43
C VAL A 17 -11.41 -24.83 12.05
N LYS A 18 -10.27 -24.49 11.43
CA LYS A 18 -9.85 -25.01 10.12
C LYS A 18 -8.60 -25.86 10.28
N THR A 19 -8.64 -27.06 9.75
CA THR A 19 -7.47 -27.94 9.65
C THR A 19 -6.57 -27.46 8.52
N VAL A 20 -5.33 -27.09 8.85
CA VAL A 20 -4.34 -26.68 7.85
C VAL A 20 -3.10 -27.55 7.94
N PRO A 21 -2.45 -27.86 6.80
CA PRO A 21 -1.19 -28.56 6.82
C PRO A 21 -0.06 -27.63 7.25
N ILE A 22 0.84 -28.13 8.09
CA ILE A 22 2.03 -27.43 8.57
C ILE A 22 3.28 -28.30 8.39
N ALA A 23 4.40 -27.68 7.99
CA ALA A 23 5.68 -28.36 7.92
C ALA A 23 6.27 -28.55 9.33
N VAL A 24 6.47 -29.80 9.73
CA VAL A 24 7.03 -30.18 11.05
C VAL A 24 8.52 -30.44 10.97
N ARG A 25 8.99 -31.07 9.89
CA ARG A 25 10.42 -31.25 9.63
C ARG A 25 10.78 -30.77 8.24
N ILE A 26 11.93 -30.12 8.12
CA ILE A 26 12.47 -29.63 6.85
C ILE A 26 13.94 -30.04 6.81
N GLN A 27 14.32 -30.82 5.80
CA GLN A 27 15.66 -31.36 5.61
C GLN A 27 16.15 -32.15 6.85
N GLY A 28 15.26 -32.96 7.45
CA GLY A 28 15.55 -33.78 8.63
C GLY A 28 15.59 -33.01 9.97
N ARG A 29 15.53 -31.67 9.94
CA ARG A 29 15.52 -30.80 11.13
C ARG A 29 14.11 -30.41 11.53
N ASP A 30 13.86 -30.27 12.82
CA ASP A 30 12.59 -29.74 13.33
C ASP A 30 12.40 -28.29 12.84
N ALA A 31 11.23 -28.02 12.26
CA ALA A 31 10.83 -26.70 11.77
C ALA A 31 10.87 -25.61 12.85
N LYS A 32 10.67 -25.96 14.12
CA LYS A 32 10.78 -25.05 15.26
C LYS A 32 12.22 -24.57 15.46
N MET A 33 13.21 -25.40 15.18
CA MET A 33 14.63 -25.07 15.35
C MET A 33 15.21 -24.22 14.20
N ILE A 34 14.53 -24.18 13.06
CA ILE A 34 14.98 -23.41 11.89
C ILE A 34 14.79 -21.91 12.15
N LYS A 35 15.84 -21.12 11.93
CA LYS A 35 15.79 -19.66 12.10
C LYS A 35 14.91 -19.03 11.02
N TYR A 36 14.24 -17.92 11.36
CA TYR A 36 13.34 -17.22 10.43
C TYR A 36 14.01 -16.85 9.09
N LYS A 37 15.24 -16.32 9.12
CA LYS A 37 16.00 -15.95 7.92
C LYS A 37 16.24 -17.17 7.02
N GLU A 38 16.61 -18.29 7.61
CA GLU A 38 16.83 -19.55 6.90
C GLU A 38 15.54 -20.09 6.29
N LEU A 39 14.43 -19.99 7.02
CA LEU A 39 13.11 -20.38 6.51
C LEU A 39 12.71 -19.58 5.26
N ARG A 40 13.02 -18.27 5.20
CA ARG A 40 12.79 -17.45 4.01
C ARG A 40 13.64 -17.88 2.82
N VAL A 41 14.88 -18.30 3.05
CA VAL A 41 15.76 -18.86 2.01
C VAL A 41 15.18 -20.18 1.50
N ILE A 42 14.70 -21.04 2.39
CA ILE A 42 14.03 -22.30 2.04
C ILE A 42 12.79 -22.02 1.19
N CYS A 43 11.92 -21.08 1.57
CA CYS A 43 10.77 -20.69 0.74
C CYS A 43 11.18 -20.29 -0.68
N SER A 44 12.23 -19.46 -0.80
CA SER A 44 12.75 -19.04 -2.11
C SER A 44 13.27 -20.22 -2.93
N ARG A 45 14.00 -21.15 -2.32
CA ARG A 45 14.56 -22.35 -2.99
C ARG A 45 13.47 -23.33 -3.41
N LEU A 46 12.36 -23.38 -2.68
CA LEU A 46 11.21 -24.25 -2.97
C LEU A 46 10.19 -23.60 -3.90
N GLY A 47 10.44 -22.37 -4.38
CA GLY A 47 9.49 -21.65 -5.23
C GLY A 47 8.18 -21.28 -4.51
N VAL A 48 8.19 -21.22 -3.18
CA VAL A 48 7.02 -20.80 -2.39
C VAL A 48 6.84 -19.30 -2.58
N VAL A 49 5.69 -18.88 -3.11
CA VAL A 49 5.34 -17.47 -3.31
C VAL A 49 4.53 -16.91 -2.13
N GLY A 50 4.43 -15.58 -2.02
CA GLY A 50 3.65 -14.92 -0.96
C GLY A 50 4.25 -15.00 0.45
N TYR A 51 5.47 -15.52 0.59
CA TYR A 51 6.18 -15.71 1.86
C TYR A 51 6.73 -14.42 2.48
N LYS A 52 6.89 -13.34 1.71
CA LYS A 52 7.44 -12.08 2.22
C LYS A 52 6.51 -11.48 3.29
N ASN A 53 7.11 -10.93 4.34
CA ASN A 53 6.42 -10.24 5.45
C ASN A 53 5.40 -11.13 6.18
N LYS A 54 5.63 -12.45 6.23
CA LYS A 54 4.81 -13.41 6.98
C LYS A 54 5.53 -13.89 8.23
N ALA A 55 4.75 -14.19 9.26
CA ALA A 55 5.22 -14.83 10.49
C ALA A 55 5.71 -16.27 10.21
N LYS A 56 6.53 -16.80 11.12
CA LYS A 56 7.18 -18.12 10.97
C LYS A 56 6.17 -19.25 10.75
N GLU A 57 5.08 -19.26 11.51
CA GLU A 57 4.03 -20.29 11.41
C GLU A 57 3.42 -20.31 10.00
N LYS A 58 3.13 -19.12 9.46
CA LYS A 58 2.54 -19.00 8.14
C LYS A 58 3.50 -19.45 7.03
N LEU A 59 4.80 -19.28 7.22
CA LEU A 59 5.81 -19.80 6.29
C LEU A 59 5.79 -21.34 6.27
N LEU A 60 5.64 -21.99 7.42
CA LEU A 60 5.56 -23.45 7.51
C LEU A 60 4.29 -24.00 6.86
N GLU A 61 3.17 -23.31 7.01
CA GLU A 61 1.95 -23.64 6.29
C GLU A 61 2.13 -23.54 4.77
N LEU A 62 2.70 -22.42 4.28
CA LEU A 62 2.91 -22.24 2.84
C LEU A 62 3.83 -23.31 2.24
N ILE A 63 4.88 -23.70 2.97
CA ILE A 63 5.77 -24.79 2.57
C ILE A 63 5.01 -26.12 2.49
N ALA A 64 4.15 -26.43 3.47
CA ALA A 64 3.36 -27.65 3.48
C ALA A 64 2.31 -27.66 2.35
N GLN A 65 1.62 -26.53 2.13
CA GLN A 65 0.63 -26.37 1.05
C GLN A 65 1.27 -26.58 -0.33
N LYS A 66 2.44 -25.98 -0.57
CA LYS A 66 3.21 -26.17 -1.81
C LYS A 66 3.62 -27.62 -2.01
N LYS A 67 4.01 -28.33 -0.93
CA LYS A 67 4.39 -29.75 -1.00
C LYS A 67 3.20 -30.65 -1.33
N ILE A 68 2.05 -30.44 -0.67
CA ILE A 68 0.88 -31.31 -0.78
C ILE A 68 0.22 -31.16 -2.14
N ASN A 69 0.01 -29.93 -2.60
CA ASN A 69 -0.67 -29.68 -3.85
C ASN A 69 -0.04 -28.49 -4.58
N ASP A 70 1.09 -28.78 -5.23
CA ASP A 70 1.93 -27.83 -5.95
C ASP A 70 1.17 -27.10 -7.06
N ALA A 71 0.41 -27.87 -7.86
CA ALA A 71 -0.33 -27.35 -9.01
C ALA A 71 -1.45 -26.39 -8.59
N THR A 72 -2.25 -26.77 -7.58
CA THR A 72 -3.32 -25.93 -7.05
C THR A 72 -2.75 -24.71 -6.32
N PHE A 73 -1.67 -24.88 -5.56
CA PHE A 73 -0.98 -23.77 -4.91
C PHE A 73 -0.55 -22.72 -5.95
N ASP A 74 0.13 -23.15 -7.02
CA ASP A 74 0.57 -22.24 -8.08
C ASP A 74 -0.58 -21.62 -8.87
N ALA A 75 -1.66 -22.35 -9.11
CA ALA A 75 -2.87 -21.80 -9.73
C ALA A 75 -3.45 -20.65 -8.89
N ILE A 76 -3.69 -20.88 -7.59
CA ILE A 76 -4.24 -19.86 -6.68
C ILE A 76 -3.39 -18.60 -6.66
N PHE A 77 -2.06 -18.74 -6.61
CA PHE A 77 -1.17 -17.58 -6.58
C PHE A 77 -1.00 -16.90 -7.94
N ARG A 78 -1.14 -17.64 -9.05
CA ARG A 78 -1.23 -17.05 -10.40
C ARG A 78 -2.50 -16.23 -10.55
N ASP A 79 -3.64 -16.76 -10.15
CA ASP A 79 -4.93 -16.06 -10.21
C ASP A 79 -4.93 -14.81 -9.33
N LYS A 80 -4.39 -14.92 -8.11
CA LYS A 80 -4.19 -13.76 -7.22
C LYS A 80 -3.24 -12.71 -7.79
N LYS A 81 -2.30 -13.11 -8.66
CA LYS A 81 -1.40 -12.17 -9.34
C LYS A 81 -2.11 -11.53 -10.54
N ALA A 82 -2.87 -12.29 -11.32
CA ALA A 82 -3.64 -11.81 -12.45
C ALA A 82 -4.77 -10.85 -12.04
N GLY A 83 -5.42 -11.11 -10.90
CA GLY A 83 -6.45 -10.24 -10.33
C GLY A 83 -5.92 -8.94 -9.71
N ARG A 84 -4.59 -8.79 -9.58
CA ARG A 84 -4.02 -7.47 -9.26
C ARG A 84 -4.08 -6.65 -10.53
N HIS A 85 -4.98 -5.68 -10.56
CA HIS A 85 -5.00 -4.70 -11.63
C HIS A 85 -3.64 -4.01 -11.65
N GLU A 86 -2.85 -4.24 -12.70
CA GLU A 86 -1.70 -3.39 -12.99
C GLU A 86 -2.29 -1.99 -13.19
N PRO A 87 -1.85 -0.96 -12.43
CA PRO A 87 -2.31 0.38 -12.69
C PRO A 87 -1.98 0.70 -14.15
N THR A 88 -2.99 0.99 -14.96
CA THR A 88 -2.86 1.28 -16.41
C THR A 88 -1.84 2.39 -16.67
N ARG A 89 -1.55 3.20 -15.65
CA ARG A 89 -0.49 4.17 -15.60
C ARG A 89 0.23 3.97 -14.26
N LYS A 90 1.54 3.66 -14.28
CA LYS A 90 2.38 3.91 -13.10
C LYS A 90 2.17 5.37 -12.75
N GLN A 91 1.50 5.66 -11.64
CA GLN A 91 1.37 7.04 -11.17
C GLN A 91 2.80 7.56 -11.08
N VAL A 92 3.13 8.57 -11.89
CA VAL A 92 4.46 9.20 -11.83
C VAL A 92 4.60 9.65 -10.38
N GLN A 93 5.47 8.98 -9.64
CA GLN A 93 5.75 9.34 -8.28
C GLN A 93 6.52 10.65 -8.37
N CYS A 94 5.79 11.77 -8.24
CA CYS A 94 6.40 13.10 -8.21
C CYS A 94 7.48 13.07 -7.11
N PRO A 95 8.74 13.39 -7.42
CA PRO A 95 9.83 13.36 -6.45
C PRO A 95 9.61 14.28 -5.25
N PHE A 96 8.64 15.21 -5.35
CA PHE A 96 8.37 16.27 -4.39
C PHE A 96 7.04 16.12 -3.65
N ARG A 97 6.66 14.91 -3.21
CA ARG A 97 5.48 14.73 -2.34
C ARG A 97 5.74 15.19 -0.89
N PHE A 98 6.24 16.41 -0.75
CA PHE A 98 6.08 17.25 0.43
C PHE A 98 5.32 18.49 -0.06
N VAL A 99 3.99 18.47 0.08
CA VAL A 99 3.23 19.73 -0.01
C VAL A 99 3.72 20.56 1.17
N SER A 100 4.33 21.72 0.91
CA SER A 100 4.71 22.61 2.00
C SER A 100 3.43 23.04 2.72
N VAL A 101 3.44 23.03 4.06
CA VAL A 101 2.32 23.56 4.85
C VAL A 101 2.02 25.02 4.46
N GLU A 102 3.04 25.72 3.99
CA GLU A 102 3.00 27.09 3.47
C GLU A 102 2.13 27.21 2.20
N ASP A 103 2.26 26.29 1.24
CA ASP A 103 1.45 26.29 0.01
C ASP A 103 -0.03 26.02 0.28
N ALA A 104 -0.33 25.18 1.28
CA ALA A 104 -1.70 24.94 1.72
C ALA A 104 -2.26 26.18 2.46
N PHE A 105 -1.46 26.78 3.35
CA PHE A 105 -1.84 27.98 4.08
C PHE A 105 -2.14 29.17 3.15
N TRP A 106 -1.27 29.45 2.18
CA TRP A 106 -1.47 30.57 1.25
C TRP A 106 -2.65 30.34 0.29
N LYS A 107 -2.97 29.09 -0.04
CA LYS A 107 -4.19 28.77 -0.80
C LYS A 107 -5.46 29.04 0.00
N ASP A 108 -5.47 28.68 1.28
CA ASP A 108 -6.62 28.94 2.15
C ASP A 108 -6.77 30.45 2.43
N VAL A 109 -5.67 31.18 2.63
CA VAL A 109 -5.68 32.65 2.77
C VAL A 109 -6.18 33.31 1.48
N HIS A 110 -5.71 32.88 0.30
CA HIS A 110 -6.18 33.44 -0.97
C HIS A 110 -7.67 33.14 -1.21
N ALA A 111 -8.15 31.95 -0.86
CA ALA A 111 -9.57 31.62 -0.95
C ALA A 111 -10.43 32.48 0.00
N ALA A 112 -9.94 32.77 1.21
CA ALA A 112 -10.64 33.62 2.17
C ALA A 112 -10.71 35.10 1.77
N PHE A 113 -9.76 35.59 0.96
CA PHE A 113 -9.69 37.00 0.56
C PHE A 113 -10.37 37.32 -0.78
N VAL A 114 -10.62 36.33 -1.65
CA VAL A 114 -11.01 36.59 -3.05
C VAL A 114 -12.53 36.57 -3.28
N ASP A 115 -13.37 36.26 -2.30
CA ASP A 115 -14.80 36.02 -2.57
C ASP A 115 -15.79 37.16 -2.24
N ASP A 116 -15.36 38.35 -1.78
CA ASP A 116 -16.35 39.41 -1.44
C ASP A 116 -15.94 40.87 -1.75
N THR A 117 -14.78 41.14 -2.35
CA THR A 117 -14.26 42.53 -2.40
C THR A 117 -14.29 43.23 -3.76
N ILE A 118 -14.62 42.54 -4.86
CA ILE A 118 -14.54 43.18 -6.19
C ILE A 118 -15.77 44.05 -6.50
N GLU A 119 -16.97 43.64 -6.11
CA GLU A 119 -18.18 44.45 -6.40
C GLU A 119 -18.30 45.71 -5.52
N GLU A 120 -17.83 45.67 -4.26
CA GLU A 120 -17.81 46.86 -3.39
C GLU A 120 -16.72 47.88 -3.79
N PHE A 121 -15.57 47.43 -4.32
CA PHE A 121 -14.48 48.35 -4.68
C PHE A 121 -14.84 49.23 -5.87
N VAL A 122 -15.60 48.70 -6.84
CA VAL A 122 -16.08 49.47 -8.00
C VAL A 122 -17.09 50.55 -7.55
N GLN A 123 -17.97 50.22 -6.62
CA GLN A 123 -18.95 51.17 -6.07
C GLN A 123 -18.30 52.27 -5.20
N LEU A 124 -17.15 51.97 -4.57
CA LEU A 124 -16.36 52.92 -3.76
C LEU A 124 -15.61 53.95 -4.62
N ILE A 125 -15.10 53.54 -5.79
CA ILE A 125 -14.43 54.45 -6.74
C ILE A 125 -15.45 55.43 -7.36
N ASP A 126 -16.66 54.97 -7.69
CA ASP A 126 -17.73 55.82 -8.25
C ASP A 126 -18.22 56.91 -7.27
N HIS A 127 -18.14 56.68 -5.95
CA HIS A 127 -18.63 57.63 -4.93
C HIS A 127 -17.57 58.57 -4.35
N HIS A 128 -16.28 58.31 -4.57
CA HIS A 128 -15.21 59.10 -3.97
C HIS A 128 -14.33 59.77 -5.04
N PRO A 129 -14.62 61.02 -5.45
CA PRO A 129 -13.93 61.70 -6.56
C PRO A 129 -12.41 61.85 -6.39
N ALA A 130 -11.86 61.65 -5.18
CA ALA A 130 -10.40 61.62 -4.96
C ALA A 130 -9.73 60.29 -5.36
N LEU A 131 -10.50 59.26 -5.68
CA LEU A 131 -10.03 57.94 -6.11
C LEU A 131 -10.31 57.68 -7.59
N ASP A 132 -10.79 58.69 -8.33
CA ASP A 132 -10.98 58.61 -9.78
C ASP A 132 -9.61 58.55 -10.48
N PRO A 133 -9.26 57.43 -11.13
CA PRO A 133 -7.97 57.26 -11.80
C PRO A 133 -7.81 58.19 -13.02
N THR A 134 -8.89 58.82 -13.51
CA THR A 134 -8.86 59.77 -14.62
C THR A 134 -8.64 61.22 -14.19
N ALA A 135 -8.72 61.52 -12.88
CA ALA A 135 -8.40 62.84 -12.34
C ALA A 135 -6.89 63.11 -12.26
N ILE A 136 -6.05 62.09 -12.43
CA ILE A 136 -4.58 62.20 -12.46
C ILE A 136 -4.12 62.50 -13.89
N ASP A 137 -4.72 63.50 -14.52
CA ASP A 137 -4.07 64.25 -15.60
C ASP A 137 -4.89 65.51 -15.87
N LEU A 138 -4.41 66.65 -15.36
CA LEU A 138 -4.44 67.96 -16.00
C LEU A 138 -3.81 69.02 -15.06
N SER A 139 -2.58 69.42 -15.45
CA SER A 139 -1.82 70.66 -15.15
C SER A 139 -1.52 71.05 -13.70
#